data_AF-A0A1Y0L0D2-F1
#
_entry.id   AF-A0A1Y0L0D2-F1
#
_cell.length_a   1.000
_cell.length_b   1.000
_cell.length_c   1.000
_cell.angle_alpha   90.00
_cell.angle_beta   90.00
_cell.angle_gamma   90.00
#
_symmetry.space_group_name_H-M   'P 1'
#
loop_
_entity.id
_entity.type
_entity.pdbx_description
1 polymer ?
#
loop_
_entity_poly.entity_id
_entity_poly.type
_entity_poly.pdbx_seq_one_letter_code
_entity_poly.pdbx_strand_id
1 'polypeptide(L)'
;MKLIEIFKLVSEEIYNYYTAEIFTKSVTIDGQVVNINFNLEKLSNISENQDFEKFIENIIEQVNHLRHKNQVQLEQENFKVKNFGGNEIILSSLYTAYESLFEAFKNIIFLSNRDANFITTSINEKFALRKISALSLTLVSKYVQLPARLKKNVDLEEIIEMVKELNTKEKFSEVEVITNQILEKHRAVLKSGEVICEGTIDEEYSWIQDVVKMAKVNAEVVGLLVYTEIYAYILKNNYYS
;
A
#
# COMPACT_ATOMS: atom_id res chain seq x y z
N MET A 1 -4.13 -24.69 -1.35
CA MET A 1 -4.76 -23.40 -1.68
C MET A 1 -4.66 -23.21 -3.20
N LYS A 2 -5.48 -22.38 -3.87
CA LYS A 2 -5.20 -21.97 -5.26
C LYS A 2 -4.43 -20.65 -5.24
N LEU A 3 -3.63 -20.38 -6.27
CA LEU A 3 -2.85 -19.13 -6.35
C LEU A 3 -3.73 -17.88 -6.23
N ILE A 4 -4.92 -17.89 -6.84
CA ILE A 4 -5.91 -16.80 -6.72
C ILE A 4 -6.38 -16.54 -5.29
N GLU A 5 -6.39 -17.55 -4.41
CA GLU A 5 -6.82 -17.39 -3.01
C GLU A 5 -5.82 -16.56 -2.21
N ILE A 6 -4.52 -16.58 -2.54
CA ILE A 6 -3.54 -15.66 -1.94
C ILE A 6 -3.99 -14.22 -2.17
N PHE A 7 -4.32 -13.88 -3.41
CA PHE A 7 -4.65 -12.51 -3.78
C PHE A 7 -6.00 -12.07 -3.22
N LYS A 8 -6.96 -12.99 -3.06
CA LYS A 8 -8.20 -12.72 -2.33
C LYS A 8 -7.95 -12.41 -0.86
N LEU A 9 -7.14 -13.23 -0.18
CA LEU A 9 -6.78 -13.02 1.22
C LEU A 9 -6.10 -11.66 1.40
N VAL A 10 -5.07 -11.36 0.62
CA VAL A 10 -4.37 -10.06 0.68
C VAL A 10 -5.31 -8.91 0.33
N SER A 11 -6.23 -9.09 -0.62
CA SER A 11 -7.24 -8.07 -0.94
C SER A 11 -8.16 -7.77 0.25
N GLU A 12 -8.60 -8.81 0.96
CA GLU A 12 -9.43 -8.67 2.16
C GLU A 12 -8.65 -8.04 3.32
N GLU A 13 -7.39 -8.42 3.52
CA GLU A 13 -6.50 -7.82 4.52
C GLU A 13 -6.29 -6.32 4.28
N ILE A 14 -6.05 -5.91 3.01
CA ILE A 14 -5.98 -4.50 2.64
C ILE A 14 -7.30 -3.80 2.99
N TYR A 15 -8.44 -4.37 2.61
CA TYR A 15 -9.74 -3.79 2.92
C TYR A 15 -9.94 -3.61 4.42
N ASN A 16 -9.67 -4.64 5.21
CA ASN A 16 -9.84 -4.63 6.67
C ASN A 16 -8.89 -3.63 7.34
N TYR A 17 -7.63 -3.58 6.93
CA TYR A 17 -6.66 -2.60 7.44
C TYR A 17 -7.18 -1.17 7.24
N TYR A 18 -7.61 -0.81 6.04
CA TYR A 18 -8.07 0.55 5.78
C TYR A 18 -9.45 0.85 6.38
N THR A 19 -10.42 -0.06 6.29
CA THR A 19 -11.79 0.22 6.75
C THR A 19 -12.00 0.04 8.24
N ALA A 20 -11.44 -1.01 8.83
CA ALA A 20 -11.62 -1.32 10.26
C ALA A 20 -10.61 -0.63 11.17
N GLU A 21 -9.44 -0.21 10.66
CA GLU A 21 -8.38 0.33 11.52
C GLU A 21 -7.98 1.78 11.20
N ILE A 22 -8.04 2.21 9.93
CA ILE A 22 -7.63 3.56 9.51
C ILE A 22 -8.84 4.49 9.35
N PHE A 23 -9.91 4.05 8.68
CA PHE A 23 -11.10 4.86 8.40
C PHE A 23 -11.99 5.07 9.63
N THR A 24 -11.75 4.37 10.75
CA THR A 24 -12.53 4.49 11.98
C THR A 24 -12.57 5.89 12.60
N LYS A 25 -11.72 6.83 12.15
CA LYS A 25 -11.79 8.26 12.52
C LYS A 25 -12.48 9.14 11.46
N SER A 26 -13.22 8.53 10.53
CA SER A 26 -13.98 9.14 9.43
C SER A 26 -13.11 10.02 8.53
N VAL A 27 -12.43 9.40 7.57
CA VAL A 27 -11.97 10.09 6.36
C VAL A 27 -13.22 10.71 5.74
N THR A 28 -13.33 12.04 5.78
CA THR A 28 -14.46 12.77 5.20
C THR A 28 -14.02 13.57 4.01
N ILE A 29 -14.77 13.47 2.93
CA ILE A 29 -14.67 14.32 1.74
C ILE A 29 -16.01 15.03 1.59
N ASP A 30 -16.00 16.35 1.52
CA ASP A 30 -17.23 17.18 1.48
C ASP A 30 -18.21 16.88 2.63
N GLY A 31 -17.68 16.58 3.81
CA GLY A 31 -18.47 16.23 5.00
C GLY A 31 -19.13 14.85 4.95
N GLN A 32 -18.89 14.06 3.90
CA GLN A 32 -19.36 12.67 3.78
C GLN A 32 -18.27 11.69 4.15
N VAL A 33 -18.62 10.66 4.92
CA VAL A 33 -17.71 9.57 5.25
C VAL A 33 -17.37 8.79 3.97
N VAL A 34 -16.07 8.61 3.72
CA VAL A 34 -15.59 7.80 2.61
C VAL A 34 -15.94 6.33 2.84
N ASN A 35 -16.50 5.70 1.81
CA ASN A 35 -16.75 4.27 1.78
C ASN A 35 -16.29 3.70 0.44
N ILE A 36 -15.78 2.46 0.47
CA ILE A 36 -15.43 1.69 -0.71
C ILE A 36 -16.40 0.53 -0.77
N ASN A 37 -17.07 0.37 -1.92
CA ASN A 37 -17.94 -0.77 -2.16
C ASN A 37 -17.09 -2.01 -2.40
N PHE A 38 -16.71 -2.66 -1.30
CA PHE A 38 -16.01 -3.93 -1.28
C PHE A 38 -16.99 -5.04 -0.92
N ASN A 39 -17.29 -5.90 -1.88
CA ASN A 39 -18.23 -6.99 -1.67
C ASN A 39 -17.47 -8.29 -1.38
N LEU A 40 -17.40 -8.66 -0.08
CA LEU A 40 -16.75 -9.88 0.40
C LEU A 40 -17.35 -11.16 -0.22
N GLU A 41 -18.67 -11.22 -0.37
CA GLU A 41 -19.36 -12.37 -0.99
C GLU A 41 -18.99 -12.51 -2.47
N LYS A 42 -18.89 -11.38 -3.19
CA LYS A 42 -18.42 -11.38 -4.57
C LYS A 42 -16.98 -11.87 -4.63
N LEU A 43 -16.10 -11.38 -3.77
CA LEU A 43 -14.70 -11.79 -3.71
C LEU A 43 -14.54 -13.29 -3.45
N SER A 44 -15.26 -13.84 -2.47
CA SER A 44 -15.19 -15.26 -2.13
C SER A 44 -15.60 -16.15 -3.30
N ASN A 45 -16.59 -15.71 -4.09
CA ASN A 45 -17.15 -16.46 -5.21
C ASN A 45 -16.34 -16.38 -6.52
N ILE A 46 -15.32 -15.52 -6.61
CA ILE A 46 -14.48 -15.40 -7.81
C ILE A 46 -13.63 -16.65 -8.00
N SER A 47 -13.81 -17.40 -9.09
CA SER A 47 -12.97 -18.57 -9.41
C SER A 47 -11.98 -18.30 -10.53
N GLU A 48 -12.24 -17.30 -11.37
CA GLU A 48 -11.48 -17.01 -12.58
C GLU A 48 -10.61 -15.76 -12.43
N ASN A 49 -9.43 -15.80 -13.05
CA ASN A 49 -8.47 -14.70 -13.01
C ASN A 49 -9.07 -13.39 -13.57
N GLN A 50 -9.81 -13.46 -14.67
CA GLN A 50 -10.40 -12.28 -15.31
C GLN A 50 -11.44 -11.59 -14.40
N ASP A 51 -12.18 -12.36 -13.60
CA ASP A 51 -13.16 -11.80 -12.68
C ASP A 51 -12.48 -11.15 -11.46
N PHE A 52 -11.35 -11.71 -11.02
CA PHE A 52 -10.50 -11.06 -10.02
C PHE A 52 -9.90 -9.76 -10.54
N GLU A 53 -9.41 -9.73 -11.78
CA GLU A 53 -8.86 -8.51 -12.38
C GLU A 53 -9.90 -7.38 -12.40
N LYS A 54 -11.09 -7.66 -12.93
CA LYS A 54 -12.21 -6.69 -12.95
C LYS A 54 -12.62 -6.24 -11.56
N PHE A 55 -12.58 -7.15 -10.58
CA PHE A 55 -12.92 -6.81 -9.19
C PHE A 55 -11.94 -5.80 -8.61
N ILE A 56 -10.63 -6.02 -8.78
CA ILE A 56 -9.59 -5.11 -8.29
C ILE A 56 -9.57 -3.80 -9.07
N GLU A 57 -9.71 -3.83 -10.40
CA GLU A 57 -9.82 -2.61 -11.24
C GLU A 57 -10.97 -1.71 -10.76
N ASN A 58 -12.15 -2.28 -10.49
CA ASN A 58 -13.28 -1.53 -9.95
C ASN A 58 -12.99 -0.91 -8.57
N ILE A 59 -12.16 -1.54 -7.73
CA ILE A 59 -11.76 -0.94 -6.44
C ILE A 59 -10.77 0.21 -6.69
N ILE A 60 -9.78 0.02 -7.56
CA ILE A 60 -8.81 1.05 -7.94
C ILE A 60 -9.53 2.29 -8.49
N GLU A 61 -10.52 2.09 -9.38
CA GLU A 61 -11.35 3.17 -9.93
C GLU A 61 -12.13 3.92 -8.83
N GLN A 62 -12.74 3.20 -7.89
CA GLN A 62 -13.43 3.83 -6.76
C GLN A 62 -12.48 4.67 -5.89
N VAL A 63 -11.29 4.16 -5.57
CA VAL A 63 -10.29 4.90 -4.79
C VAL A 63 -9.80 6.13 -5.56
N ASN A 64 -9.57 6.00 -6.86
CA ASN A 64 -9.17 7.12 -7.71
C ASN A 64 -10.25 8.21 -7.80
N HIS A 65 -11.52 7.81 -7.88
CA HIS A 65 -12.65 8.74 -7.81
C HIS A 65 -12.68 9.51 -6.49
N LEU A 66 -12.43 8.82 -5.37
CA LEU A 66 -12.33 9.46 -4.05
C LEU A 66 -11.16 10.43 -3.98
N ARG A 67 -9.99 10.09 -4.54
CA ARG A 67 -8.85 11.01 -4.65
C ARG A 67 -9.19 12.25 -5.48
N HIS A 68 -9.87 12.07 -6.61
CA HIS A 68 -10.32 13.19 -7.43
C HIS A 68 -11.27 14.11 -6.64
N LYS A 69 -12.26 13.56 -5.93
CA LYS A 69 -13.12 14.34 -5.02
C LYS A 69 -12.32 15.07 -3.94
N ASN A 70 -11.28 14.43 -3.37
CA ASN A 70 -10.40 15.09 -2.41
C ASN A 70 -9.70 16.31 -3.03
N GLN A 71 -9.23 16.20 -4.28
CA GLN A 71 -8.59 17.30 -5.01
C GLN A 71 -9.54 18.45 -5.32
N VAL A 72 -10.80 18.18 -5.66
CA VAL A 72 -11.81 19.22 -5.91
C VAL A 72 -12.06 20.12 -4.69
N GLN A 73 -11.81 19.63 -3.46
CA GLN A 73 -11.92 20.46 -2.25
C GLN A 73 -10.95 21.65 -2.25
N LEU A 74 -9.85 21.61 -3.00
CA LEU A 74 -8.91 22.72 -3.11
C LEU A 74 -9.52 23.98 -3.76
N GLU A 75 -10.63 23.81 -4.48
CA GLU A 75 -11.37 24.91 -5.12
C GLU A 75 -12.39 25.59 -4.16
N GLN A 76 -12.63 25.00 -2.98
CA GLN A 76 -13.60 25.49 -2.02
C GLN A 76 -12.98 26.52 -1.07
N GLU A 77 -13.67 27.61 -0.74
CA GLU A 77 -13.10 28.68 0.11
C GLU A 77 -12.84 28.27 1.57
N ASN A 78 -13.47 27.20 2.08
CA ASN A 78 -13.45 26.80 3.49
C ASN A 78 -12.93 25.38 3.76
N PHE A 79 -12.16 24.79 2.83
CA PHE A 79 -11.63 23.45 3.05
C PHE A 79 -10.54 23.45 4.14
N LYS A 80 -10.44 22.34 4.88
CA LYS A 80 -9.41 22.17 5.92
C LYS A 80 -8.20 21.50 5.33
N VAL A 81 -7.08 22.22 5.23
CA VAL A 81 -5.80 21.72 4.69
C VAL A 81 -5.36 20.41 5.37
N LYS A 82 -5.49 20.32 6.69
CA LYS A 82 -5.18 19.10 7.48
C LYS A 82 -6.02 17.90 7.04
N ASN A 83 -7.32 18.10 6.78
CA ASN A 83 -8.20 17.03 6.31
C ASN A 83 -7.84 16.60 4.89
N PHE A 84 -7.62 17.58 4.00
CA PHE A 84 -7.20 17.30 2.63
C PHE A 84 -5.91 16.48 2.59
N GLY A 85 -4.87 16.91 3.32
CA GLY A 85 -3.58 16.23 3.31
C GLY A 85 -3.65 14.83 3.93
N GLY A 86 -4.47 14.65 4.97
CA GLY A 86 -4.63 13.35 5.63
C GLY A 86 -5.36 12.38 4.72
N ASN A 87 -6.43 12.84 4.09
CA ASN A 87 -7.15 12.10 3.07
C ASN A 87 -6.23 11.73 1.91
N GLU A 88 -5.41 12.65 1.41
CA GLU A 88 -4.54 12.38 0.26
C GLU A 88 -3.50 11.30 0.56
N ILE A 89 -2.90 11.34 1.76
CA ILE A 89 -1.95 10.32 2.22
C ILE A 89 -2.64 8.96 2.32
N ILE A 90 -3.80 8.90 2.98
CA ILE A 90 -4.54 7.64 3.17
C ILE A 90 -5.01 7.06 1.83
N LEU A 91 -5.65 7.87 0.99
CA LEU A 91 -6.20 7.43 -0.29
C LEU A 91 -5.11 7.07 -1.30
N SER A 92 -3.98 7.80 -1.33
CA SER A 92 -2.83 7.43 -2.17
C SER A 92 -2.25 6.08 -1.73
N SER A 93 -2.17 5.85 -0.43
CA SER A 93 -1.64 4.59 0.11
C SER A 93 -2.57 3.42 -0.19
N LEU A 94 -3.88 3.61 -0.09
CA LEU A 94 -4.87 2.61 -0.46
C LEU A 94 -4.88 2.31 -1.96
N TYR A 95 -4.76 3.36 -2.79
CA TYR A 95 -4.64 3.22 -4.23
C TYR A 95 -3.42 2.36 -4.58
N THR A 96 -2.24 2.68 -4.02
CA THR A 96 -1.01 1.92 -4.27
C THR A 96 -1.07 0.51 -3.69
N ALA A 97 -1.79 0.26 -2.60
CA ALA A 97 -2.01 -1.09 -2.08
C ALA A 97 -2.69 -1.98 -3.14
N TYR A 98 -3.80 -1.51 -3.71
CA TYR A 98 -4.54 -2.25 -4.73
C TYR A 98 -3.83 -2.30 -6.07
N GLU A 99 -3.13 -1.24 -6.49
CA GLU A 99 -2.28 -1.29 -7.69
C GLU A 99 -1.14 -2.32 -7.53
N SER A 100 -0.47 -2.35 -6.38
CA SER A 100 0.60 -3.30 -6.12
C SER A 100 0.08 -4.74 -6.10
N LEU A 101 -1.10 -4.96 -5.50
CA LEU A 101 -1.79 -6.25 -5.54
C LEU A 101 -2.09 -6.68 -6.97
N PHE A 102 -2.61 -5.74 -7.79
CA PHE A 102 -2.98 -6.01 -9.18
C PHE A 102 -1.76 -6.29 -10.07
N GLU A 103 -0.70 -5.51 -9.93
CA GLU A 103 0.56 -5.71 -10.64
C GLU A 103 1.20 -7.04 -10.24
N ALA A 104 1.26 -7.34 -8.94
CA ALA A 104 1.74 -8.62 -8.43
C ALA A 104 0.91 -9.77 -8.99
N PHE A 105 -0.42 -9.66 -9.00
CA PHE A 105 -1.31 -10.67 -9.57
C PHE A 105 -0.95 -10.96 -11.04
N LYS A 106 -0.89 -9.93 -11.89
CA LYS A 106 -0.55 -10.08 -13.31
C LYS A 106 0.82 -10.72 -13.52
N ASN A 107 1.83 -10.22 -12.80
CA ASN A 107 3.20 -10.72 -12.91
C ASN A 107 3.31 -12.19 -12.47
N ILE A 108 2.66 -12.56 -11.37
CA ILE A 108 2.78 -13.88 -10.77
C ILE A 108 1.98 -14.92 -11.56
N ILE A 109 0.79 -14.56 -12.07
CA ILE A 109 0.04 -15.41 -13.00
C ILE A 109 0.84 -15.64 -14.29
N PHE A 110 1.49 -14.61 -14.83
CA PHE A 110 2.35 -14.75 -16.01
C PHE A 110 3.56 -15.67 -15.76
N LEU A 111 4.15 -15.62 -14.57
CA LEU A 111 5.27 -16.47 -14.15
C LEU A 111 4.84 -17.86 -13.63
N SER A 112 3.55 -18.18 -13.72
CA SER A 112 3.01 -19.48 -13.28
C SER A 112 2.87 -20.44 -14.44
N ASN A 113 3.40 -21.65 -14.28
CA ASN A 113 3.15 -22.77 -15.17
C ASN A 113 1.96 -23.56 -14.62
N ARG A 114 0.95 -23.80 -15.48
CA ARG A 114 -0.15 -24.72 -15.17
C ARG A 114 0.18 -26.07 -15.81
N ASP A 115 0.59 -27.02 -14.99
CA ASP A 115 0.55 -28.42 -15.38
C ASP A 115 -0.70 -29.08 -14.78
N ALA A 116 -1.18 -30.18 -15.38
CA ALA A 116 -2.55 -30.68 -15.23
C ALA A 116 -3.07 -30.87 -13.78
N ASN A 117 -2.20 -30.92 -12.77
CA ASN A 117 -2.56 -31.02 -11.35
C ASN A 117 -1.81 -30.03 -10.42
N PHE A 118 -0.88 -29.21 -10.93
CA PHE A 118 -0.04 -28.33 -10.10
C PHE A 118 0.15 -26.97 -10.74
N ILE A 119 -0.03 -25.92 -9.93
CA ILE A 119 0.41 -24.56 -10.27
C ILE A 119 1.80 -24.41 -9.65
N THR A 120 2.83 -24.33 -10.47
CA THR A 120 4.17 -23.97 -10.04
C THR A 120 4.48 -22.56 -10.52
N THR A 121 5.19 -21.80 -9.69
CA THR A 121 5.63 -20.44 -9.96
C THR A 121 7.15 -20.43 -9.91
N SER A 122 7.77 -19.54 -10.68
CA SER A 122 9.24 -19.35 -10.62
C SER A 122 9.69 -18.54 -9.38
N ILE A 123 8.82 -18.39 -8.37
CA ILE A 123 8.99 -17.47 -7.24
C ILE A 123 9.53 -18.27 -6.05
N ASN A 124 10.85 -18.47 -6.05
CA ASN A 124 11.56 -18.99 -4.89
C ASN A 124 12.00 -17.87 -3.93
N GLU A 125 12.53 -18.25 -2.77
CA GLU A 125 12.97 -17.30 -1.73
C GLU A 125 13.96 -16.26 -2.25
N LYS A 126 14.92 -16.69 -3.09
CA LYS A 126 15.91 -15.81 -3.70
C LYS A 126 15.27 -14.77 -4.63
N PHE A 127 14.25 -15.16 -5.38
CA PHE A 127 13.48 -14.22 -6.19
C PHE A 127 12.75 -13.20 -5.32
N ALA A 128 12.05 -13.67 -4.28
CA ALA A 128 11.30 -12.81 -3.36
C ALA A 128 12.22 -11.78 -2.67
N LEU A 129 13.36 -12.22 -2.12
CA LEU A 129 14.37 -11.35 -1.51
C LEU A 129 14.88 -10.27 -2.47
N ARG A 130 15.17 -10.63 -3.72
CA ARG A 130 15.63 -9.68 -4.74
C ARG A 130 14.57 -8.65 -5.08
N LYS A 131 13.30 -9.05 -5.19
CA LYS A 131 12.20 -8.13 -5.48
C LYS A 131 11.97 -7.17 -4.31
N ILE A 132 11.95 -7.66 -3.07
CA ILE A 132 11.82 -6.81 -1.87
C ILE A 132 13.00 -5.84 -1.76
N SER A 133 14.23 -6.29 -2.01
CA SER A 133 15.41 -5.40 -2.04
C SER A 133 15.30 -4.33 -3.14
N ALA A 134 14.83 -4.68 -4.33
CA ALA A 134 14.63 -3.68 -5.39
C ALA A 134 13.57 -2.63 -5.02
N LEU A 135 12.48 -3.06 -4.37
CA LEU A 135 11.42 -2.16 -3.88
C LEU A 135 11.93 -1.26 -2.74
N SER A 136 12.67 -1.82 -1.78
CA SER A 136 13.23 -1.07 -0.66
C SER A 136 14.25 -0.02 -1.12
N LEU A 137 15.14 -0.36 -2.07
CA LEU A 137 16.07 0.60 -2.67
C LEU A 137 15.35 1.73 -3.41
N THR A 138 14.27 1.41 -4.11
CA THR A 138 13.42 2.41 -4.79
C THR A 138 12.78 3.37 -3.79
N LEU A 139 12.23 2.84 -2.69
CA LEU A 139 11.64 3.62 -1.61
C LEU A 139 12.68 4.52 -0.92
N VAL A 140 13.85 3.98 -0.57
CA VAL A 140 14.95 4.76 0.02
C VAL A 140 15.40 5.89 -0.91
N SER A 141 15.51 5.61 -2.22
CA SER A 141 15.84 6.64 -3.21
C SER A 141 14.82 7.78 -3.25
N LYS A 142 13.52 7.45 -3.25
CA LYS A 142 12.44 8.44 -3.20
C LYS A 142 12.47 9.26 -1.91
N TYR A 143 12.74 8.63 -0.77
CA TYR A 143 12.90 9.33 0.51
C TYR A 143 14.09 10.30 0.50
N VAL A 144 15.25 9.88 -0.01
CA VAL A 144 16.45 10.73 -0.08
C VAL A 144 16.19 12.01 -0.88
N GLN A 145 15.42 11.89 -1.96
CA GLN A 145 15.01 13.01 -2.83
C GLN A 145 13.98 13.96 -2.19
N LEU A 146 13.42 13.64 -1.02
CA LEU A 146 12.55 14.57 -0.31
C LEU A 146 13.32 15.83 0.13
N PRO A 147 12.66 17.01 0.09
CA PRO A 147 13.17 18.22 0.74
C PRO A 147 13.56 17.96 2.20
N ALA A 148 14.67 18.58 2.65
CA ALA A 148 15.20 18.38 4.00
C ALA A 148 14.17 18.66 5.11
N ARG A 149 13.23 19.60 4.89
CA ARG A 149 12.15 19.91 5.83
C ARG A 149 11.17 18.75 6.04
N LEU A 150 10.92 17.92 5.03
CA LEU A 150 10.01 16.77 5.11
C LEU A 150 10.67 15.55 5.76
N LYS A 151 12.00 15.46 5.69
CA LYS A 151 12.78 14.40 6.33
C LYS A 151 12.91 14.53 7.85
N LYS A 152 12.41 15.62 8.44
CA LYS A 152 12.42 15.84 9.90
C LYS A 152 11.35 15.04 10.65
N ASN A 153 10.49 14.32 9.94
CA ASN A 153 9.50 13.44 10.54
C ASN A 153 10.21 12.18 11.06
N VAL A 154 10.37 12.10 12.39
CA VAL A 154 11.08 11.00 13.08
C VAL A 154 10.44 9.66 12.76
N ASP A 155 9.12 9.60 12.65
CA ASP A 155 8.44 8.34 12.37
C ASP A 155 8.74 7.80 10.98
N LEU A 156 8.71 8.68 9.98
CA LEU A 156 9.07 8.33 8.62
C LEU A 156 10.55 7.93 8.53
N GLU A 157 11.44 8.66 9.22
CA GLU A 157 12.87 8.34 9.26
C GLU A 157 13.10 6.93 9.83
N GLU A 158 12.44 6.60 10.95
CA GLU A 158 12.53 5.26 11.54
C GLU A 158 11.96 4.16 10.63
N ILE A 159 10.84 4.40 9.93
CA ILE A 159 10.33 3.47 8.91
C ILE A 159 11.39 3.26 7.82
N ILE A 160 12.04 4.32 7.37
CA ILE A 160 13.04 4.25 6.31
C ILE A 160 14.31 3.53 6.77
N GLU A 161 14.75 3.68 8.02
CA GLU A 161 15.84 2.89 8.57
C GLU A 161 15.49 1.39 8.58
N MET A 162 14.28 1.02 9.02
CA MET A 162 13.81 -0.37 8.93
C MET A 162 13.78 -0.89 7.48
N VAL A 163 13.36 -0.04 6.53
CA VAL A 163 13.38 -0.39 5.09
C VAL A 163 14.81 -0.61 4.58
N LYS A 164 15.78 0.18 5.04
CA LYS A 164 17.20 -0.02 4.68
C LYS A 164 17.71 -1.37 5.19
N GLU A 165 17.31 -1.79 6.39
CA GLU A 165 17.69 -3.08 6.97
C GLU A 165 17.25 -4.28 6.11
N LEU A 166 16.16 -4.17 5.36
CA LEU A 166 15.69 -5.23 4.46
C LEU A 166 16.74 -5.65 3.43
N ASN A 167 17.62 -4.72 3.00
CA ASN A 167 18.67 -5.00 2.01
C ASN A 167 19.82 -5.87 2.56
N THR A 168 19.86 -6.08 3.87
CA THR A 168 20.89 -6.89 4.54
C THR A 168 20.41 -8.29 4.88
N LYS A 169 19.13 -8.60 4.63
CA LYS A 169 18.53 -9.88 5.02
C LYS A 169 18.80 -10.95 3.98
N GLU A 170 19.14 -12.14 4.47
CA GLU A 170 19.45 -13.29 3.62
C GLU A 170 18.32 -14.31 3.62
N LYS A 171 17.39 -14.23 4.58
CA LYS A 171 16.20 -15.08 4.67
C LYS A 171 14.93 -14.27 4.62
N PHE A 172 13.91 -14.80 3.95
CA PHE A 172 12.63 -14.11 3.81
C PHE A 172 11.87 -14.02 5.13
N SER A 173 12.04 -14.99 6.03
CA SER A 173 11.50 -14.91 7.39
C SER A 173 12.01 -13.70 8.19
N GLU A 174 13.24 -13.23 7.94
CA GLU A 174 13.77 -12.01 8.57
C GLU A 174 13.14 -10.75 7.97
N VAL A 175 12.85 -10.78 6.67
CA VAL A 175 12.09 -9.73 5.98
C VAL A 175 10.70 -9.63 6.58
N GLU A 176 9.98 -10.74 6.75
CA GLU A 176 8.62 -10.76 7.34
C GLU A 176 8.59 -10.10 8.74
N VAL A 177 9.60 -10.38 9.58
CA VAL A 177 9.69 -9.77 10.92
C VAL A 177 9.81 -8.26 10.83
N ILE A 178 10.66 -7.73 9.95
CA ILE A 178 10.84 -6.29 9.78
C ILE A 178 9.62 -5.65 9.15
N THR A 179 9.01 -6.25 8.14
CA THR A 179 7.83 -5.67 7.50
C THR A 179 6.63 -5.63 8.44
N ASN A 180 6.50 -6.57 9.38
CA ASN A 180 5.51 -6.48 10.45
C ASN A 180 5.77 -5.29 11.38
N GLN A 181 7.04 -5.02 11.73
CA GLN A 181 7.39 -3.83 12.52
C GLN A 181 7.08 -2.54 11.76
N ILE A 182 7.41 -2.49 10.46
CA ILE A 182 7.06 -1.37 9.58
C ILE A 182 5.55 -1.17 9.52
N LEU A 183 4.75 -2.24 9.39
CA LEU A 183 3.29 -2.18 9.34
C LEU A 183 2.71 -1.57 10.63
N GLU A 184 3.15 -2.04 11.79
CA GLU A 184 2.70 -1.50 13.08
C GLU A 184 3.05 -0.03 13.25
N LYS A 185 4.25 0.37 12.82
CA LYS A 185 4.68 1.77 12.89
C LYS A 185 3.92 2.65 11.91
N HIS A 186 3.76 2.20 10.68
CA HIS A 186 2.95 2.88 9.66
C HIS A 186 1.50 3.03 10.12
N ARG A 187 0.92 2.02 10.77
CA ARG A 187 -0.41 2.10 11.38
C ARG A 187 -0.47 3.19 12.46
N ALA A 188 0.52 3.27 13.34
CA ALA A 188 0.57 4.32 14.37
C ALA A 188 0.60 5.73 13.75
N VAL A 189 1.44 5.91 12.73
CA VAL A 189 1.63 7.17 11.97
C VAL A 189 0.34 7.62 11.29
N LEU A 190 -0.38 6.69 10.63
CA LEU A 190 -1.67 7.00 10.02
C LEU A 190 -2.75 7.34 11.06
N LYS A 191 -2.75 6.69 12.23
CA LYS A 191 -3.75 6.89 13.30
C LYS A 191 -3.56 8.19 14.08
N SER A 192 -2.31 8.65 14.23
CA SER A 192 -1.99 9.91 14.91
C SER A 192 -2.27 11.12 14.01
N GLY A 193 -2.25 10.93 12.68
CA GLY A 193 -2.38 12.03 11.71
C GLY A 193 -1.13 12.91 11.65
N GLU A 194 -0.03 12.50 12.28
CA GLU A 194 1.24 13.21 12.36
C GLU A 194 2.07 13.11 11.07
N VAL A 195 1.59 12.37 10.06
CA VAL A 195 2.20 12.34 8.73
C VAL A 195 2.27 13.74 8.11
N ILE A 196 1.37 14.62 8.54
CA ILE A 196 1.35 16.02 8.21
C ILE A 196 1.98 16.78 9.38
N CYS A 197 3.27 17.10 9.29
CA CYS A 197 3.96 17.89 10.29
C CYS A 197 3.25 19.25 10.48
N GLU A 198 2.70 19.48 11.68
CA GLU A 198 1.90 20.66 12.03
C GLU A 198 2.62 22.01 11.84
N GLY A 199 3.96 21.99 11.76
CA GLY A 199 4.79 23.18 11.48
C GLY A 199 5.39 23.24 10.08
N THR A 200 4.94 22.40 9.14
CA THR A 200 5.48 22.38 7.74
C THR A 200 4.45 22.82 6.71
N ILE A 201 3.18 22.91 7.10
CA ILE A 201 2.14 23.61 6.34
C ILE A 201 2.13 25.06 6.84
N ASP A 202 3.19 25.80 6.55
CA ASP A 202 3.05 27.25 6.46
C ASP A 202 2.23 27.53 5.19
N GLU A 203 1.25 28.44 5.30
CA GLU A 203 0.21 28.71 4.28
C GLU A 203 0.75 29.21 2.92
N GLU A 204 2.07 29.35 2.77
CA GLU A 204 2.72 29.81 1.55
C GLU A 204 2.99 28.67 0.56
N TYR A 205 2.14 28.59 -0.48
CA TYR A 205 2.33 28.10 -1.86
C TYR A 205 2.99 26.72 -2.14
N SER A 206 3.57 25.99 -1.19
CA SER A 206 4.32 24.75 -1.45
C SER A 206 3.79 23.52 -0.70
N TRP A 207 2.88 23.70 0.26
CA TRP A 207 2.39 22.61 1.11
C TRP A 207 1.69 21.48 0.33
N ILE A 208 0.97 21.79 -0.77
CA ILE A 208 0.30 20.77 -1.61
C ILE A 208 1.35 19.83 -2.21
N GLN A 209 2.44 20.37 -2.75
CA GLN A 209 3.51 19.57 -3.34
C GLN A 209 4.20 18.70 -2.29
N ASP A 210 4.33 19.20 -1.07
CA ASP A 210 4.90 18.46 0.04
C ASP A 210 3.99 17.32 0.50
N VAL A 211 2.68 17.56 0.61
CA VAL A 211 1.68 16.52 0.87
C VAL A 211 1.74 15.44 -0.20
N VAL A 212 1.78 15.80 -1.48
CA VAL A 212 1.86 14.83 -2.59
C VAL A 212 3.15 14.00 -2.53
N LYS A 213 4.30 14.62 -2.22
CA LYS A 213 5.57 13.90 -2.06
C LYS A 213 5.55 12.94 -0.87
N MET A 214 5.01 13.37 0.27
CA MET A 214 4.86 12.54 1.46
C MET A 214 3.88 11.39 1.21
N ALA A 215 2.74 11.67 0.60
CA ALA A 215 1.75 10.66 0.19
C ALA A 215 2.39 9.61 -0.72
N LYS A 216 3.24 10.04 -1.66
CA LYS A 216 3.97 9.12 -2.54
C LYS A 216 4.93 8.22 -1.78
N VAL A 217 5.75 8.75 -0.87
CA VAL A 217 6.67 7.92 -0.07
C VAL A 217 5.89 6.96 0.83
N ASN A 218 4.82 7.42 1.46
CA ASN A 218 3.96 6.58 2.29
C ASN A 218 3.30 5.46 1.48
N ALA A 219 2.82 5.76 0.28
CA ALA A 219 2.21 4.79 -0.60
C ALA A 219 3.20 3.69 -1.03
N GLU A 220 4.47 4.03 -1.24
CA GLU A 220 5.52 3.08 -1.59
C GLU A 220 5.90 2.15 -0.42
N VAL A 221 5.82 2.61 0.83
CA VAL A 221 5.90 1.74 2.01
C VAL A 221 4.81 0.67 1.93
N VAL A 222 3.57 1.07 1.62
CA VAL A 222 2.45 0.13 1.51
C VAL A 222 2.63 -0.85 0.35
N GLY A 223 3.11 -0.39 -0.80
CA GLY A 223 3.43 -1.28 -1.92
C GLY A 223 4.44 -2.37 -1.54
N LEU A 224 5.50 -1.99 -0.82
CA LEU A 224 6.49 -2.93 -0.27
C LEU A 224 5.85 -3.97 0.67
N LEU A 225 4.95 -3.53 1.56
CA LEU A 225 4.24 -4.42 2.49
C LEU A 225 3.35 -5.43 1.74
N VAL A 226 2.57 -4.96 0.75
CA VAL A 226 1.70 -5.83 -0.07
C VAL A 226 2.51 -6.90 -0.81
N TYR A 227 3.62 -6.51 -1.45
CA TYR A 227 4.49 -7.48 -2.13
C TYR A 227 5.08 -8.50 -1.15
N THR A 228 5.47 -8.05 0.05
CA THR A 228 6.02 -8.95 1.07
C THR A 228 5.00 -9.98 1.51
N GLU A 229 3.76 -9.57 1.77
CA GLU A 229 2.68 -10.47 2.20
C GLU A 229 2.36 -11.52 1.12
N ILE A 230 2.25 -11.10 -0.14
CA ILE A 230 2.03 -12.01 -1.26
C ILE A 230 3.14 -13.04 -1.36
N TYR A 231 4.41 -12.62 -1.27
CA TYR A 231 5.54 -13.56 -1.32
C TYR A 231 5.60 -14.46 -0.09
N ALA A 232 5.26 -13.97 1.10
CA ALA A 232 5.16 -14.79 2.30
C ALA A 232 4.16 -15.94 2.08
N TYR A 233 2.97 -15.63 1.57
CA TYR A 233 1.96 -16.64 1.27
C TYR A 233 2.40 -17.63 0.19
N ILE A 234 3.08 -17.16 -0.86
CA ILE A 234 3.59 -18.03 -1.94
C ILE A 234 4.62 -19.02 -1.39
N LEU A 235 5.58 -18.54 -0.61
CA LEU A 235 6.64 -19.34 -0.02
C LEU A 235 6.08 -20.34 1.00
N LYS A 236 5.19 -19.91 1.91
CA LYS A 236 4.55 -20.78 2.91
C LYS A 236 3.75 -21.93 2.29
N ASN A 237 3.14 -21.70 1.13
CA ASN A 237 2.34 -22.70 0.42
C ASN A 237 3.15 -23.53 -0.59
N ASN A 238 4.47 -23.32 -0.69
CA ASN A 238 5.38 -24.05 -1.59
C ASN A 238 4.91 -24.07 -3.06
N TYR A 239 4.40 -22.94 -3.59
CA TYR A 239 4.02 -22.84 -5.00
C TYR A 239 5.22 -22.73 -5.95
N TYR A 240 6.42 -23.11 -5.54
CA TYR A 240 7.62 -22.99 -6.37
C TYR A 240 8.20 -24.36 -6.73
N SER A 241 8.73 -24.45 -7.95
CA SER A 241 9.42 -25.63 -8.49
C SER A 241 10.92 -25.40 -8.59
#